data_AF-A0A7G9Z0N3-F1
#
_entry.id   AF-A0A7G9Z0N3-F1
#
_cell.length_a   1.000
_cell.length_b   1.000
_cell.length_c   1.000
_cell.angle_alpha   90.00
_cell.angle_beta   90.00
_cell.angle_gamma   90.00
#
_symmetry.space_group_name_H-M   'P 1'
#
loop_
_entity.id
_entity.type
_entity.pdbx_description
1 polymer ?
#
loop_
_entity_poly.entity_id
_entity_poly.type
_entity_poly.pdbx_seq_one_letter_code
_entity_poly.pdbx_strand_id
1 'polypeptide(L)'
;MIAPIIHSSLLYAAYYTVKIVPIIALGVLATSFAVSIGLMKKFDRLIKPLSRKANISAVSALSVVTCTFSTTAGYSMLVDGLNEKIISEREVIATTVISSFPGILSHLFTYFVPVVIPILGLTTGSIYVCLVGFAAFLKTCFGIFLARLWLKGANTFSSKPTLSALDPARAPVVDNKSALNKSAKSTYRMLKRIVPTMFITLFLVSVTMELNLFESFSAILEPVTSILGLESEIALISATEIVNTYAGIILAGSLLGEGLISTKGVLIALLLGTVVSFSARFVKHSLPLHVSLFGPKLGSKTVAVNAATTLAIDVLFIVVLLII
;
A
#
# COMPACT_ATOMS: atom_id res chain seq x y z
N MET A 1 -4.60 21.19 33.06
CA MET A 1 -3.82 20.27 32.21
C MET A 1 -4.52 19.90 30.90
N ILE A 2 -5.81 19.57 30.87
CA ILE A 2 -6.47 19.06 29.63
C ILE A 2 -6.70 20.14 28.56
N ALA A 3 -7.09 21.36 28.94
CA ALA A 3 -7.36 22.45 28.01
C ALA A 3 -6.17 22.87 27.10
N PRO A 4 -4.94 23.04 27.63
CA PRO A 4 -3.79 23.34 26.76
C PRO A 4 -3.49 22.19 25.81
N ILE A 5 -3.63 20.93 26.27
CA ILE A 5 -3.38 19.73 25.45
C ILE A 5 -4.32 19.64 24.25
N ILE A 6 -5.61 19.89 24.48
CA ILE A 6 -6.60 19.91 23.40
C ILE A 6 -6.25 21.01 22.40
N HIS A 7 -5.85 22.19 22.88
CA HIS A 7 -5.55 23.33 22.02
C HIS A 7 -4.32 23.10 21.12
N SER A 8 -3.20 22.65 21.68
CA SER A 8 -1.99 22.28 20.91
C SER A 8 -2.27 21.16 19.92
N SER A 9 -3.00 20.13 20.35
CA SER A 9 -3.37 19.02 19.48
C SER A 9 -4.30 19.41 18.33
N LEU A 10 -5.22 20.35 18.56
CA LEU A 10 -6.10 20.89 17.53
C LEU A 10 -5.30 21.69 16.50
N LEU A 11 -4.38 22.54 16.96
CA LEU A 11 -3.50 23.33 16.09
C LEU A 11 -2.59 22.44 15.25
N TYR A 12 -2.00 21.41 15.86
CA TYR A 12 -1.18 20.42 15.16
C TYR A 12 -1.98 19.71 14.06
N ALA A 13 -3.14 19.16 14.39
CA ALA A 13 -4.00 18.47 13.44
C ALA A 13 -4.46 19.40 12.30
N ALA A 14 -4.84 20.64 12.61
CA ALA A 14 -5.24 21.62 11.62
C ALA A 14 -4.09 22.01 10.68
N TYR A 15 -2.92 22.34 11.23
CA TYR A 15 -1.73 22.72 10.46
C TYR A 15 -1.34 21.64 9.45
N TYR A 16 -1.20 20.39 9.90
CA TYR A 16 -0.80 19.29 9.03
C TYR A 16 -1.90 18.90 8.04
N THR A 17 -3.18 18.98 8.41
CA THR A 17 -4.29 18.74 7.48
C THR A 17 -4.27 19.77 6.35
N VAL A 18 -4.16 21.07 6.67
CA VAL A 18 -4.11 22.13 5.64
C VAL A 18 -2.89 21.98 4.73
N LYS A 19 -1.75 21.56 5.28
CA LYS A 19 -0.51 21.37 4.52
C LYS A 19 -0.57 20.16 3.57
N ILE A 20 -1.17 19.05 4.00
CA ILE A 20 -1.14 17.76 3.28
C ILE A 20 -2.34 17.58 2.32
N VAL A 21 -3.49 18.19 2.60
CA VAL A 21 -4.69 18.01 1.76
C VAL A 21 -4.53 18.48 0.31
N PRO A 22 -3.93 19.66 0.01
CA PRO A 22 -3.70 20.10 -1.37
C PRO A 22 -2.82 19.13 -2.16
N ILE A 23 -1.81 18.61 -1.47
CA ILE A 23 -0.86 17.62 -1.95
C ILE A 23 -1.57 16.30 -2.32
N ILE A 24 -2.42 15.77 -1.44
CA ILE A 24 -3.26 14.59 -1.72
C ILE A 24 -4.23 14.87 -2.87
N ALA A 25 -4.88 16.04 -2.88
CA ALA A 25 -5.84 16.43 -3.90
C ALA A 25 -5.22 16.40 -5.31
N LEU A 26 -4.02 16.96 -5.45
CA LEU A 26 -3.27 16.96 -6.71
C LEU A 26 -2.91 15.54 -7.16
N GLY A 27 -2.39 14.69 -6.26
CA GLY A 27 -2.03 13.31 -6.59
C GLY A 27 -3.23 12.46 -7.05
N VAL A 28 -4.36 12.57 -6.33
CA VAL A 28 -5.59 11.84 -6.67
C VAL A 28 -6.22 12.36 -7.96
N LEU A 29 -6.18 13.68 -8.20
CA LEU A 29 -6.67 14.28 -9.44
C LEU A 29 -5.83 13.85 -10.64
N ALA A 30 -4.49 13.92 -10.54
CA ALA A 30 -3.58 13.48 -11.59
C ALA A 30 -3.80 11.99 -11.93
N THR A 31 -3.98 11.15 -10.92
CA THR A 31 -4.22 9.71 -11.09
C THR A 31 -5.59 9.44 -11.73
N SER A 32 -6.65 10.05 -11.22
CA SER A 32 -8.00 9.91 -11.79
C SER A 32 -8.06 10.42 -13.23
N PHE A 33 -7.31 11.49 -13.52
CA PHE A 33 -7.17 12.05 -14.86
C PHE A 33 -6.43 11.09 -15.80
N ALA A 34 -5.29 10.54 -15.35
CA ALA A 34 -4.54 9.53 -16.12
C ALA A 34 -5.37 8.29 -16.46
N VAL A 35 -6.22 7.83 -15.54
CA VAL A 35 -7.15 6.72 -15.78
C VAL A 35 -8.23 7.11 -16.79
N SER A 36 -8.81 8.31 -16.69
CA SER A 36 -9.90 8.76 -17.55
C SER A 36 -9.50 9.07 -18.99
N ILE A 37 -8.23 9.43 -19.25
CA ILE A 37 -7.67 9.59 -20.61
C ILE A 37 -7.30 8.27 -21.29
N GLY A 38 -7.52 7.12 -20.64
CA GLY A 38 -7.29 5.80 -21.24
C GLY A 38 -5.82 5.36 -21.26
N LEU A 39 -5.02 5.79 -20.29
CA LEU A 39 -3.61 5.35 -20.16
C LEU A 39 -3.48 3.81 -20.05
N MET A 40 -4.56 3.11 -19.62
CA MET A 40 -4.70 1.64 -19.69
C MET A 40 -4.44 1.05 -21.09
N LYS A 41 -4.73 1.77 -22.19
CA LYS A 41 -4.49 1.30 -23.57
C LYS A 41 -3.01 1.07 -23.89
N LYS A 42 -2.08 1.74 -23.19
CA LYS A 42 -0.63 1.56 -23.39
C LYS A 42 -0.07 0.32 -22.72
N PHE A 43 -0.78 -0.24 -21.73
CA PHE A 43 -0.31 -1.37 -20.92
C PHE A 43 -0.73 -2.74 -21.47
N ASP A 44 -1.52 -2.79 -22.55
CA ASP A 44 -1.89 -4.04 -23.24
C ASP A 44 -0.63 -4.82 -23.71
N ARG A 45 0.43 -4.08 -24.03
CA ARG A 45 1.75 -4.64 -24.38
C ARG A 45 2.43 -5.41 -23.23
N LEU A 46 2.03 -5.16 -21.97
CA LEU A 46 2.62 -5.82 -20.79
C LEU A 46 1.87 -7.11 -20.40
N ILE A 47 0.65 -7.32 -20.91
CA ILE A 47 -0.17 -8.50 -20.60
C ILE A 47 0.49 -9.77 -21.16
N LYS A 48 0.86 -9.77 -22.44
CA LYS A 48 1.51 -10.92 -23.11
C LYS A 48 2.82 -11.36 -22.44
N PRO A 49 3.81 -10.47 -22.18
CA PRO A 49 5.06 -10.88 -21.55
C PRO A 49 4.85 -11.33 -20.10
N LEU A 50 3.95 -10.69 -19.35
CA LEU A 50 3.64 -11.07 -17.97
C LEU A 50 2.97 -12.46 -17.91
N SER A 51 1.93 -12.68 -18.73
CA SER A 51 1.23 -13.96 -18.83
C SER A 51 2.21 -15.09 -19.16
N ARG A 52 3.05 -14.91 -20.19
CA ARG A 52 4.06 -15.91 -20.58
C ARG A 52 5.11 -16.14 -19.49
N LYS A 53 5.60 -15.08 -18.85
CA LYS A 53 6.68 -15.16 -17.86
C LYS A 53 6.20 -15.70 -16.51
N ALA A 54 4.94 -15.52 -16.15
CA ALA A 54 4.38 -16.06 -14.90
C ALA A 54 3.59 -17.37 -15.10
N ASN A 55 3.34 -17.77 -16.35
CA ASN A 55 2.47 -18.89 -16.71
C ASN A 55 1.06 -18.73 -16.12
N ILE A 56 0.52 -17.50 -16.19
CA ILE A 56 -0.83 -17.13 -15.74
C ILE A 56 -1.71 -16.80 -16.96
N SER A 57 -3.03 -16.92 -16.81
CA SER A 57 -3.99 -16.57 -17.86
C SER A 57 -3.93 -15.09 -18.25
N ALA A 58 -4.51 -14.77 -19.41
CA ALA A 58 -4.62 -13.38 -19.88
C ALA A 58 -5.49 -12.53 -18.94
N VAL A 59 -6.52 -13.11 -18.33
CA VAL A 59 -7.39 -12.45 -17.32
C VAL A 59 -6.58 -12.07 -16.10
N SER A 60 -5.76 -12.98 -15.58
CA SER A 60 -4.87 -12.73 -14.44
C SER A 60 -3.81 -11.67 -14.76
N ALA A 61 -3.19 -11.73 -15.95
CA ALA A 61 -2.21 -10.71 -16.36
C ALA A 61 -2.85 -9.31 -16.52
N LEU A 62 -4.08 -9.25 -17.06
CA LEU A 62 -4.84 -8.01 -17.16
C LEU A 62 -5.24 -7.47 -15.77
N SER A 63 -5.60 -8.35 -14.84
CA SER A 63 -5.85 -7.98 -13.44
C SER A 63 -4.63 -7.32 -12.79
N VAL A 64 -3.44 -7.91 -12.95
CA VAL A 64 -2.18 -7.34 -12.43
C VAL A 64 -1.90 -5.95 -12.98
N VAL A 65 -2.06 -5.77 -14.29
CA VAL A 65 -1.90 -4.46 -14.93
C VAL A 65 -2.91 -3.47 -14.37
N THR A 66 -4.16 -3.90 -14.19
CA THR A 66 -5.24 -3.07 -13.64
C THR A 66 -4.95 -2.66 -12.19
N CYS A 67 -4.29 -3.50 -11.38
CA CYS A 67 -3.88 -3.16 -10.02
C CYS A 67 -2.93 -1.94 -9.96
N THR A 68 -2.22 -1.62 -11.04
CA THR A 68 -1.42 -0.37 -11.15
C THR A 68 -2.25 0.88 -10.93
N PHE A 69 -3.54 0.83 -11.27
CA PHE A 69 -4.47 1.94 -11.18
C PHE A 69 -5.49 1.74 -10.05
N SER A 70 -5.98 0.51 -9.91
CA SER A 70 -6.97 0.14 -8.90
C SER A 70 -6.86 -1.34 -8.55
N THR A 71 -6.38 -1.62 -7.34
CA THR A 71 -6.29 -2.98 -6.80
C THR A 71 -7.66 -3.65 -6.72
N THR A 72 -8.71 -2.90 -6.33
CA THR A 72 -10.07 -3.42 -6.24
C THR A 72 -10.64 -3.79 -7.61
N ALA A 73 -10.42 -2.96 -8.64
CA ALA A 73 -10.83 -3.29 -10.00
C ALA A 73 -10.10 -4.54 -10.51
N GLY A 74 -8.78 -4.62 -10.31
CA GLY A 74 -8.00 -5.80 -10.69
C GLY A 74 -8.50 -7.07 -10.02
N TYR A 75 -8.80 -7.04 -8.71
CA TYR A 75 -9.30 -8.21 -7.99
C TYR A 75 -10.71 -8.63 -8.41
N SER A 76 -11.58 -7.69 -8.80
CA SER A 76 -12.89 -8.03 -9.37
C SER A 76 -12.76 -8.90 -10.62
N MET A 77 -11.77 -8.61 -11.48
CA MET A 77 -11.52 -9.42 -12.69
C MET A 77 -11.08 -10.85 -12.35
N LEU A 78 -10.40 -11.04 -11.21
CA LEU A 78 -10.07 -12.39 -10.71
C LEU A 78 -11.32 -13.10 -10.18
N VAL A 79 -12.23 -12.39 -9.50
CA VAL A 79 -13.50 -12.97 -9.06
C VAL A 79 -14.32 -13.43 -10.27
N ASP A 80 -14.41 -12.60 -11.31
CA ASP A 80 -15.13 -12.94 -12.55
C ASP A 80 -14.50 -14.16 -13.23
N GLY A 81 -13.17 -14.15 -13.41
CA GLY A 81 -12.46 -15.30 -13.98
C GLY A 81 -12.59 -16.59 -13.16
N LEU A 82 -12.70 -16.48 -11.84
CA LEU A 82 -12.88 -17.63 -10.94
C LEU A 82 -14.31 -18.19 -11.05
N ASN A 83 -15.31 -17.32 -11.10
CA ASN A 83 -16.72 -17.69 -11.29
C ASN A 83 -16.95 -18.36 -12.65
N GLU A 84 -16.31 -17.86 -13.70
CA GLU A 84 -16.33 -18.44 -15.04
C GLU A 84 -15.46 -19.70 -15.18
N LYS A 85 -14.78 -20.13 -14.10
CA LYS A 85 -13.86 -21.29 -14.06
C LYS A 85 -12.72 -21.19 -15.08
N ILE A 86 -12.35 -19.97 -15.48
CA ILE A 86 -11.23 -19.69 -16.38
C ILE A 86 -9.90 -19.69 -15.60
N ILE A 87 -9.94 -19.28 -14.33
CA ILE A 87 -8.76 -19.26 -13.46
C ILE A 87 -8.98 -20.15 -12.23
N SER A 88 -7.89 -20.72 -11.72
CA SER A 88 -7.91 -21.56 -10.53
C SER A 88 -7.69 -20.75 -9.24
N GLU A 89 -8.09 -21.30 -8.09
CA GLU A 89 -7.78 -20.70 -6.77
C GLU A 89 -6.27 -20.44 -6.58
N ARG A 90 -5.42 -21.36 -7.05
CA ARG A 90 -3.95 -21.21 -6.98
C ARG A 90 -3.46 -20.05 -7.82
N GLU A 91 -4.06 -19.85 -8.99
CA GLU A 91 -3.77 -18.73 -9.87
C GLU A 91 -4.23 -17.41 -9.26
N VAL A 92 -5.38 -17.34 -8.59
CA VAL A 92 -5.82 -16.16 -7.83
C VAL A 92 -4.78 -15.79 -6.78
N ILE A 93 -4.39 -16.73 -5.92
CA ILE A 93 -3.41 -16.48 -4.86
C ILE A 93 -2.10 -15.95 -5.46
N ALA A 94 -1.53 -16.65 -6.44
CA ALA A 94 -0.28 -16.22 -7.05
C ALA A 94 -0.41 -14.85 -7.72
N THR A 95 -1.53 -14.59 -8.40
CA THR A 95 -1.77 -13.31 -9.08
C THR A 95 -1.88 -12.14 -8.11
N THR A 96 -2.56 -12.30 -6.97
CA THR A 96 -2.61 -11.23 -5.95
C THR A 96 -1.22 -10.91 -5.37
N VAL A 97 -0.34 -11.91 -5.22
CA VAL A 97 1.05 -11.69 -4.79
C VAL A 97 1.83 -10.94 -5.88
N ILE A 98 1.67 -11.33 -7.15
CA ILE A 98 2.27 -10.65 -8.32
C ILE A 98 1.82 -9.19 -8.39
N SER A 99 0.57 -8.88 -8.03
CA SER A 99 0.00 -7.53 -8.05
C SER A 99 0.59 -6.57 -7.02
N SER A 100 1.51 -6.99 -6.14
CA SER A 100 2.07 -6.15 -5.08
C SER A 100 2.82 -4.92 -5.61
N PHE A 101 3.79 -5.11 -6.52
CA PHE A 101 4.53 -4.00 -7.11
C PHE A 101 3.66 -3.09 -8.01
N PRO A 102 2.82 -3.62 -8.91
CA PRO A 102 1.85 -2.78 -9.63
C PRO A 102 0.97 -1.98 -8.68
N GLY A 103 0.42 -2.62 -7.64
CA GLY A 103 -0.42 -1.98 -6.64
C GLY A 103 0.25 -0.78 -5.97
N ILE A 104 1.54 -0.90 -5.61
CA ILE A 104 2.25 0.20 -4.94
C ILE A 104 2.52 1.40 -5.84
N LEU A 105 2.51 1.22 -7.17
CA LEU A 105 2.75 2.31 -8.11
C LEU A 105 1.65 3.39 -8.05
N SER A 106 0.40 3.01 -7.75
CA SER A 106 -0.67 3.99 -7.50
C SER A 106 -0.40 4.82 -6.24
N HIS A 107 0.11 4.17 -5.19
CA HIS A 107 0.49 4.82 -3.93
C HIS A 107 1.74 5.68 -4.08
N LEU A 108 2.63 5.37 -5.02
CA LEU A 108 3.80 6.19 -5.32
C LEU A 108 3.42 7.64 -5.56
N PHE A 109 2.45 7.86 -6.45
CA PHE A 109 2.04 9.20 -6.87
C PHE A 109 1.00 9.86 -5.95
N THR A 110 0.25 9.08 -5.18
CA THR A 110 -0.82 9.60 -4.30
C THR A 110 -0.40 9.78 -2.86
N TYR A 111 0.66 9.11 -2.42
CA TYR A 111 1.09 9.08 -1.03
C TYR A 111 2.61 9.28 -0.87
N PHE A 112 3.43 8.46 -1.51
CA PHE A 112 4.87 8.49 -1.25
C PHE A 112 5.56 9.78 -1.72
N VAL A 113 5.44 10.12 -3.01
CA VAL A 113 5.96 11.37 -3.57
C VAL A 113 5.37 12.61 -2.90
N PRO A 114 4.04 12.72 -2.74
CA PRO A 114 3.44 13.93 -2.22
C PRO A 114 3.55 14.08 -0.68
N VAL A 115 3.55 12.99 0.09
CA VAL A 115 3.49 13.04 1.56
C VAL A 115 4.80 12.59 2.20
N VAL A 116 5.27 11.39 1.85
CA VAL A 116 6.39 10.76 2.57
C VAL A 116 7.71 11.45 2.27
N ILE A 117 7.99 11.77 1.00
CA ILE A 117 9.24 12.43 0.61
C ILE A 117 9.36 13.83 1.26
N PRO A 118 8.34 14.71 1.23
CA PRO A 118 8.45 16.01 1.87
C PRO A 118 8.59 15.97 3.40
N ILE A 119 7.99 14.98 4.06
CA ILE A 119 8.05 14.85 5.53
C ILE A 119 9.41 14.31 5.98
N LEU A 120 9.91 13.27 5.33
CA LEU A 120 11.21 12.65 5.69
C LEU A 120 12.42 13.36 5.06
N GLY A 121 12.18 14.36 4.21
CA GLY A 121 13.21 14.98 3.40
C GLY A 121 13.57 14.17 2.15
N LEU A 122 14.19 14.83 1.17
CA LEU A 122 14.45 14.26 -0.15
C LEU A 122 15.31 12.99 -0.09
N THR A 123 16.34 12.97 0.77
CA THR A 123 17.27 11.85 0.91
C THR A 123 16.61 10.64 1.57
N THR A 124 16.21 10.76 2.84
CA THR A 124 15.60 9.66 3.61
C THR A 124 14.28 9.22 3.00
N GLY A 125 13.45 10.17 2.58
CA GLY A 125 12.18 9.88 1.92
C GLY A 125 12.36 9.09 0.64
N SER A 126 13.26 9.49 -0.27
CA SER A 126 13.51 8.73 -1.49
C SER A 126 14.06 7.33 -1.22
N ILE A 127 14.98 7.18 -0.26
CA ILE A 127 15.51 5.86 0.14
C ILE A 127 14.38 4.97 0.64
N TYR A 128 13.53 5.48 1.53
CA TYR A 128 12.38 4.73 2.06
C TYR A 128 11.43 4.29 0.95
N VAL A 129 11.10 5.19 0.01
CA VAL A 129 10.22 4.87 -1.12
C VAL A 129 10.84 3.81 -2.04
N CYS A 130 12.14 3.92 -2.32
CA CYS A 130 12.87 2.91 -3.10
C CYS A 130 12.89 1.56 -2.38
N LEU A 131 13.09 1.56 -1.05
CA LEU A 131 13.11 0.35 -0.23
C LEU A 131 11.76 -0.35 -0.24
N VAL A 132 10.66 0.38 0.01
CA VAL A 132 9.29 -0.15 -0.04
C VAL A 132 8.93 -0.63 -1.45
N GLY A 133 9.31 0.13 -2.49
CA GLY A 133 9.13 -0.29 -3.88
C GLY A 133 9.91 -1.56 -4.22
N PHE A 134 11.15 -1.69 -3.72
CA PHE A 134 11.97 -2.88 -3.91
C PHE A 134 11.41 -4.09 -3.16
N ALA A 135 10.90 -3.92 -1.94
CA ALA A 135 10.18 -4.98 -1.22
C ALA A 135 8.98 -5.50 -2.02
N ALA A 136 8.16 -4.58 -2.55
CA ALA A 136 7.01 -4.94 -3.38
C ALA A 136 7.44 -5.65 -4.68
N PHE A 137 8.57 -5.23 -5.27
CA PHE A 137 9.15 -5.89 -6.45
C PHE A 137 9.60 -7.32 -6.15
N LEU A 138 10.34 -7.54 -5.06
CA LEU A 138 10.75 -8.87 -4.61
C LEU A 138 9.53 -9.77 -4.36
N LYS A 139 8.49 -9.23 -3.74
CA LYS A 139 7.22 -9.94 -3.53
C LYS A 139 6.57 -10.34 -4.86
N THR A 140 6.55 -9.44 -5.84
CA THR A 140 6.07 -9.75 -7.19
C THR A 140 6.91 -10.84 -7.86
N CYS A 141 8.25 -10.81 -7.74
CA CYS A 141 9.13 -11.86 -8.25
C CYS A 141 8.84 -13.21 -7.58
N PHE A 142 8.63 -13.24 -6.27
CA PHE A 142 8.22 -14.43 -5.55
C PHE A 142 6.86 -14.96 -6.04
N GLY A 143 5.89 -14.07 -6.27
CA GLY A 143 4.59 -14.42 -6.86
C GLY A 143 4.72 -15.05 -8.25
N ILE A 144 5.59 -14.52 -9.12
CA ILE A 144 5.87 -15.08 -10.45
C ILE A 144 6.48 -16.48 -10.32
N PHE A 145 7.43 -16.65 -9.39
CA PHE A 145 8.03 -17.96 -9.11
C PHE A 145 6.99 -18.97 -8.62
N LEU A 146 6.14 -18.55 -7.67
CA LEU A 146 5.05 -19.34 -7.11
C LEU A 146 4.05 -19.76 -8.18
N ALA A 147 3.65 -18.83 -9.06
CA ALA A 147 2.76 -19.09 -10.19
C ALA A 147 3.35 -20.15 -11.13
N ARG A 148 4.62 -20.01 -11.52
CA ARG A 148 5.27 -21.01 -12.37
C ARG A 148 5.34 -22.39 -11.74
N LEU A 149 5.58 -22.46 -10.43
CA LEU A 149 5.68 -23.73 -9.72
C LEU A 149 4.32 -24.41 -9.64
N TRP A 150 3.27 -23.67 -9.26
CA TRP A 150 1.93 -24.21 -9.03
C TRP A 150 1.12 -24.48 -10.31
N LEU A 151 1.41 -23.73 -11.37
CA LEU A 151 0.69 -23.82 -12.65
C LEU A 151 1.49 -24.60 -13.70
N LYS A 152 2.64 -25.19 -13.33
CA LYS A 152 3.44 -26.05 -14.21
C LYS A 152 2.60 -27.28 -14.59
N GLY A 153 2.25 -27.40 -15.87
CA GLY A 153 1.43 -28.51 -16.38
C GLY A 153 -0.07 -28.21 -16.50
N ALA A 154 -0.55 -27.05 -16.03
CA ALA A 154 -1.93 -26.60 -16.26
C ALA A 154 -2.13 -26.00 -17.67
N ASN A 155 -1.47 -26.59 -18.69
CA ASN A 155 -1.57 -26.19 -20.09
C ASN A 155 -2.94 -26.53 -20.74
N THR A 156 -3.93 -26.98 -19.96
CA THR A 156 -5.25 -27.38 -20.47
C THR A 156 -6.30 -26.28 -20.47
N PHE A 157 -6.06 -25.11 -19.85
CA PHE A 157 -6.92 -23.93 -20.01
C PHE A 157 -6.33 -22.93 -21.02
N SER A 158 -5.80 -23.43 -22.13
CA SER A 158 -5.69 -22.67 -23.38
C SER A 158 -7.06 -22.62 -24.08
N SER A 159 -8.07 -22.10 -23.41
CA SER A 159 -9.05 -21.33 -24.18
C SER A 159 -8.38 -20.00 -24.40
N LYS A 160 -7.85 -19.74 -25.60
CA LYS A 160 -7.58 -18.36 -26.03
C LYS A 160 -8.86 -17.58 -25.71
N PRO A 161 -8.91 -16.71 -24.67
CA PRO A 161 -9.96 -15.72 -24.69
C PRO A 161 -9.53 -14.86 -25.86
N THR A 162 -10.35 -14.81 -26.89
CA THR A 162 -10.28 -13.74 -27.88
C THR A 162 -10.11 -12.46 -27.07
N LEU A 163 -8.94 -11.80 -27.15
CA LEU A 163 -8.72 -10.50 -26.51
C LEU A 163 -9.85 -9.51 -26.89
N SER A 164 -10.57 -9.80 -27.98
CA SER A 164 -11.78 -9.16 -28.46
C SER A 164 -12.99 -9.17 -27.51
N ALA A 165 -13.10 -10.08 -26.53
CA ALA A 165 -14.22 -10.12 -25.58
C ALA A 165 -13.92 -9.36 -24.27
N LEU A 166 -12.64 -9.19 -23.94
CA LEU A 166 -12.16 -8.42 -22.79
C LEU A 166 -11.63 -7.06 -23.24
N ASP A 167 -12.18 -6.51 -24.32
CA ASP A 167 -11.65 -5.32 -24.95
C ASP A 167 -11.89 -4.08 -24.06
N PRO A 168 -10.85 -3.52 -23.40
CA PRO A 168 -11.00 -2.25 -22.71
C PRO A 168 -11.30 -1.11 -23.70
N ALA A 169 -11.27 -1.38 -25.02
CA ALA A 169 -11.67 -0.44 -26.07
C ALA A 169 -13.15 -0.03 -26.03
N ARG A 170 -14.03 -0.71 -25.26
CA ARG A 170 -15.41 -0.23 -25.03
C ARG A 170 -15.54 0.85 -23.97
N ALA A 171 -14.48 1.18 -23.23
CA ALA A 171 -14.49 2.38 -22.40
C ALA A 171 -14.45 3.61 -23.33
N PRO A 172 -15.48 4.47 -23.33
CA PRO A 172 -15.49 5.65 -24.19
C PRO A 172 -14.25 6.49 -23.87
N VAL A 173 -13.50 6.89 -24.90
CA VAL A 173 -12.47 7.93 -24.74
C VAL A 173 -13.23 9.19 -24.37
N VAL A 174 -13.18 9.53 -23.09
CA VAL A 174 -13.92 10.65 -22.54
C VAL A 174 -13.17 11.93 -22.94
N ASP A 175 -13.87 12.90 -23.53
CA ASP A 175 -13.33 14.24 -23.83
C ASP A 175 -12.57 14.81 -22.61
N ASN A 176 -11.47 15.53 -22.83
CA ASN A 176 -10.56 16.02 -21.78
C ASN A 176 -11.29 16.80 -20.68
N LYS A 177 -12.32 17.56 -21.04
CA LYS A 177 -13.17 18.28 -20.07
C LYS A 177 -14.03 17.34 -19.22
N SER A 178 -14.60 16.30 -19.83
CA SER A 178 -15.41 15.31 -19.12
C SER A 178 -14.54 14.36 -18.28
N ALA A 179 -13.32 14.05 -18.73
CA ALA A 179 -12.29 13.33 -17.98
C ALA A 179 -11.86 14.12 -16.74
N LEU A 180 -11.60 15.42 -16.88
CA LEU A 180 -11.28 16.32 -15.75
C LEU A 180 -12.42 16.41 -14.75
N ASN A 181 -13.66 16.58 -15.22
CA ASN A 181 -14.82 16.72 -14.34
C ASN A 181 -15.13 15.41 -13.57
N LYS A 182 -14.99 14.25 -14.23
CA LYS A 182 -15.09 12.93 -13.61
C LYS A 182 -13.98 12.71 -12.58
N SER A 183 -12.76 13.15 -12.89
CA SER A 183 -11.61 13.07 -12.01
C SER A 183 -11.77 13.97 -10.79
N ALA A 184 -12.20 15.23 -10.97
CA ALA A 184 -12.48 16.15 -9.88
C ALA A 184 -13.58 15.63 -8.94
N LYS A 185 -14.65 15.03 -9.50
CA LYS A 185 -15.72 14.40 -8.71
C LYS A 185 -15.22 13.19 -7.91
N SER A 186 -14.34 12.38 -8.49
CA SER A 186 -13.66 11.26 -7.83
C SER A 186 -12.78 11.75 -6.69
N THR A 187 -11.91 12.74 -6.97
CA THR A 187 -11.03 13.40 -5.99
C THR A 187 -11.83 13.98 -4.84
N TYR A 188 -12.90 14.73 -5.10
CA TYR A 188 -13.76 15.30 -4.06
C TYR A 188 -14.39 14.22 -3.17
N ARG A 189 -14.91 13.15 -3.77
CA ARG A 189 -15.52 12.03 -3.00
C ARG A 189 -14.48 11.35 -2.10
N MET A 190 -13.26 11.19 -2.59
CA MET A 190 -12.16 10.62 -1.84
C MET A 190 -11.70 11.55 -0.71
N LEU A 191 -11.50 12.85 -0.99
CA LEU A 191 -11.14 13.85 0.02
C LEU A 191 -12.21 13.99 1.10
N LYS A 192 -13.50 14.00 0.73
CA LYS A 192 -14.61 14.04 1.70
C LYS A 192 -14.57 12.88 2.70
N ARG A 193 -13.98 11.74 2.32
CA ARG A 193 -13.78 10.60 3.20
C ARG A 193 -12.46 10.67 3.97
N ILE A 194 -11.37 11.05 3.31
CA ILE A 194 -10.02 11.03 3.89
C ILE A 194 -9.80 12.18 4.87
N VAL A 195 -10.23 13.40 4.52
CA VAL A 195 -9.92 14.61 5.30
C VAL A 195 -10.48 14.54 6.73
N PRO A 196 -11.76 14.15 6.97
CA PRO A 196 -12.26 14.03 8.34
C PRO A 196 -11.53 12.97 9.14
N THR A 197 -11.28 11.79 8.55
CA THR A 197 -10.56 10.71 9.22
C THR A 197 -9.11 11.10 9.53
N MET A 198 -8.42 11.75 8.60
CA MET A 198 -7.07 12.26 8.80
C MET A 198 -7.01 13.27 9.94
N PHE A 199 -7.91 14.27 9.93
CA PHE A 199 -7.96 15.29 10.97
C PHE A 199 -8.22 14.67 12.35
N ILE A 200 -9.23 13.82 12.47
CA ILE A 200 -9.57 13.13 13.73
C ILE A 200 -8.38 12.30 14.21
N THR A 201 -7.71 11.59 13.31
CA THR A 201 -6.61 10.72 13.72
C THR A 201 -5.38 11.52 14.15
N LEU A 202 -5.02 12.58 13.42
CA LEU A 202 -3.92 13.47 13.82
C LEU A 202 -4.19 14.13 15.18
N PHE A 203 -5.44 14.54 15.42
CA PHE A 203 -5.86 15.08 16.71
C PHE A 203 -5.71 14.04 17.82
N LEU A 204 -6.26 12.83 17.65
CA LEU A 204 -6.18 11.76 18.65
C LEU A 204 -4.74 11.36 18.95
N VAL A 205 -3.88 11.25 17.93
CA VAL A 205 -2.46 10.95 18.10
C VAL A 205 -1.77 12.04 18.91
N SER A 206 -2.00 13.32 18.57
CA SER A 206 -1.39 14.44 19.29
C SER A 206 -1.80 14.44 20.76
N VAL A 207 -3.09 14.19 21.04
CA VAL A 207 -3.59 14.04 22.42
C VAL A 207 -2.93 12.85 23.12
N THR A 208 -2.78 11.73 22.43
CA THR A 208 -2.14 10.51 22.97
C THR A 208 -0.67 10.75 23.32
N MET A 209 0.05 11.53 22.50
CA MET A 209 1.44 11.94 22.78
C MET A 209 1.52 12.85 24.00
N GLU A 210 0.67 13.87 24.08
CA GLU A 210 0.67 14.80 25.21
C GLU A 210 0.23 14.16 26.54
N LEU A 211 -0.50 13.05 26.48
CA LEU A 211 -0.89 12.25 27.64
C LEU A 211 0.12 11.14 28.00
N ASN A 212 1.26 11.05 27.29
CA ASN A 212 2.27 9.99 27.44
C ASN A 212 1.69 8.56 27.34
N LEU A 213 0.56 8.38 26.65
CA LEU A 213 -0.10 7.07 26.49
C LEU A 213 0.69 6.11 25.57
N PHE A 214 1.72 6.62 24.91
CA PHE A 214 2.66 5.81 24.13
C PHE A 214 3.58 4.95 24.99
N GLU A 215 3.87 5.33 26.25
CA GLU A 215 4.68 4.55 27.20
C GLU A 215 4.16 3.11 27.33
N SER A 216 2.84 2.92 27.37
CA SER A 216 2.20 1.61 27.47
C SER A 216 2.32 0.74 26.21
N PHE A 217 2.52 1.36 25.03
CA PHE A 217 2.78 0.64 23.77
C PHE A 217 4.28 0.39 23.58
N SER A 218 5.13 1.29 24.07
CA SER A 218 6.58 1.10 24.13
C SER A 218 6.93 -0.17 24.91
N ALA A 219 6.23 -0.48 26.01
CA ALA A 219 6.41 -1.71 26.79
C ALA A 219 6.21 -3.02 25.99
N ILE A 220 5.39 -3.00 24.92
CA ILE A 220 5.17 -4.18 24.05
C ILE A 220 6.35 -4.35 23.08
N LEU A 221 6.94 -3.24 22.63
CA LEU A 221 8.08 -3.22 21.73
C LEU A 221 9.41 -3.35 22.46
N GLU A 222 9.47 -2.98 23.74
CA GLU A 222 10.64 -2.98 24.61
C GLU A 222 11.42 -4.29 24.58
N PRO A 223 10.78 -5.48 24.65
CA PRO A 223 11.50 -6.75 24.53
C PRO A 223 12.18 -6.91 23.17
N VAL A 224 11.51 -6.50 22.09
CA VAL A 224 12.03 -6.62 20.72
C VAL A 224 13.14 -5.59 20.49
N THR A 225 12.96 -4.35 20.94
CA THR A 225 13.93 -3.27 20.75
C THR A 225 15.15 -3.47 21.65
N SER A 226 15.00 -3.96 22.87
CA SER A 226 16.13 -4.30 23.76
C SER A 226 16.95 -5.48 23.23
N ILE A 227 16.31 -6.55 22.74
CA ILE A 227 17.01 -7.69 22.11
C ILE A 227 17.80 -7.23 20.88
N LEU A 228 17.23 -6.31 20.09
CA LEU A 228 17.85 -5.79 18.88
C LEU A 228 18.81 -4.60 19.13
N GLY A 229 18.95 -4.14 20.37
CA GLY A 229 19.78 -2.98 20.74
C GLY A 229 19.35 -1.67 20.06
N LEU A 230 18.05 -1.49 19.82
CA LEU A 230 17.50 -0.33 19.11
C LEU A 230 17.37 0.87 20.04
N GLU A 231 17.66 2.06 19.51
CA GLU A 231 17.45 3.35 20.17
C GLU A 231 15.96 3.58 20.53
N SER A 232 15.71 4.36 21.58
CA SER A 232 14.35 4.67 22.08
C SER A 232 13.45 5.32 21.04
N GLU A 233 14.04 6.12 20.16
CA GLU A 233 13.40 6.85 19.08
C GLU A 233 12.81 5.88 18.05
N ILE A 234 13.52 4.77 17.77
CA ILE A 234 13.05 3.72 16.87
C ILE A 234 11.80 3.05 17.44
N ALA A 235 11.80 2.76 18.75
CA ALA A 235 10.66 2.18 19.43
C ALA A 235 9.44 3.11 19.38
N LEU A 236 9.65 4.41 19.67
CA LEU A 236 8.59 5.42 19.70
C LEU A 236 7.96 5.62 18.31
N ILE A 237 8.77 5.75 17.26
CA ILE A 237 8.29 5.86 15.88
C ILE A 237 7.53 4.60 15.49
N SER A 238 8.06 3.41 15.79
CA SER A 238 7.39 2.13 15.50
C SER A 238 6.05 2.00 16.22
N ALA A 239 5.98 2.39 17.49
CA ALA A 239 4.75 2.41 18.28
C ALA A 239 3.70 3.35 17.66
N THR A 240 4.14 4.55 17.25
CA THR A 240 3.31 5.55 16.59
C THR A 240 2.78 5.06 15.25
N GLU A 241 3.65 4.45 14.44
CA GLU A 241 3.33 3.83 13.15
C GLU A 241 2.24 2.76 13.28
N ILE A 242 2.27 1.97 14.36
CA ILE A 242 1.25 0.96 14.70
C ILE A 242 -0.13 1.57 14.86
N VAL A 243 -0.21 2.66 15.61
CA VAL A 243 -1.46 3.37 15.82
C VAL A 243 -1.91 4.06 14.52
N ASN A 244 -1.00 4.79 13.87
CA ASN A 244 -1.28 5.50 12.65
C ASN A 244 -0.01 5.78 11.82
N THR A 245 -0.01 5.33 10.56
CA THR A 245 1.14 5.51 9.65
C THR A 245 1.47 6.96 9.36
N TYR A 246 0.48 7.85 9.22
CA TYR A 246 0.78 9.27 8.98
C TYR A 246 1.49 9.89 10.18
N ALA A 247 1.02 9.58 11.38
CA ALA A 247 1.65 10.02 12.62
C ALA A 247 3.07 9.47 12.78
N GLY A 248 3.29 8.18 12.50
CA GLY A 248 4.61 7.55 12.55
C GLY A 248 5.60 8.24 11.62
N ILE A 249 5.20 8.49 10.37
CA ILE A 249 6.03 9.21 9.38
C ILE A 249 6.28 10.67 9.78
N ILE A 250 5.28 11.39 10.33
CA ILE A 250 5.48 12.77 10.78
C ILE A 250 6.45 12.83 11.96
N LEU A 251 6.30 11.94 12.95
CA LEU A 251 7.21 11.86 14.08
C LEU A 251 8.63 11.54 13.60
N ALA A 252 8.78 10.56 12.70
CA ALA A 252 10.06 10.20 12.12
C ALA A 252 10.72 11.39 11.39
N GLY A 253 9.93 12.16 10.62
CA GLY A 253 10.40 13.37 9.95
C GLY A 253 10.85 14.47 10.92
N SER A 254 10.11 14.66 12.02
CA SER A 254 10.46 15.64 13.07
C SER A 254 11.77 15.27 13.75
N LEU A 255 11.89 14.04 14.25
CA LEU A 255 13.10 13.57 14.95
C LEU A 255 14.32 13.55 14.02
N LEU A 256 14.12 13.21 12.75
CA LEU A 256 15.18 13.27 11.74
C LEU A 256 15.63 14.73 11.48
N GLY A 257 14.68 15.66 11.40
CA GLY A 257 14.97 17.08 11.20
C GLY A 257 15.70 17.72 12.39
N GLU A 258 15.45 17.23 13.59
CA GLU A 258 16.14 17.64 14.83
C GLU A 258 17.50 16.93 15.02
N GLY A 259 17.85 15.97 14.16
CA GLY A 259 19.09 15.20 14.26
C GLY A 259 19.09 14.17 15.39
N LEU A 260 17.93 13.86 15.97
CA LEU A 260 17.77 12.90 17.07
C LEU A 260 17.80 11.45 16.60
N ILE A 261 17.52 11.20 15.32
CA ILE A 261 17.57 9.86 14.73
C ILE A 261 18.24 9.89 13.36
N SER A 262 19.02 8.86 13.06
CA SER A 262 19.65 8.69 11.75
C SER A 262 18.64 8.26 10.68
N THR A 263 18.98 8.47 9.40
CA THR A 263 18.23 7.91 8.27
C THR A 263 18.01 6.40 8.42
N LYS A 264 19.05 5.65 8.81
CA LYS A 264 18.96 4.20 9.07
C LYS A 264 17.95 3.88 10.17
N GLY A 265 17.98 4.63 11.27
CA GLY A 265 17.02 4.48 12.37
C GLY A 265 15.57 4.71 11.92
N VAL A 266 15.32 5.75 11.12
CA VAL A 266 13.98 6.01 10.55
C VAL A 266 13.49 4.85 9.70
N LEU A 267 14.34 4.30 8.81
CA LEU A 267 13.96 3.18 7.95
C LEU A 267 13.61 1.94 8.78
N ILE A 268 14.42 1.61 9.78
CA ILE A 268 14.17 0.49 10.69
C ILE A 268 12.86 0.71 11.44
N ALA A 269 12.62 1.92 11.97
CA ALA A 269 11.43 2.21 12.76
C ALA A 269 10.13 2.09 11.94
N LEU A 270 10.09 2.63 10.72
CA LEU A 270 8.91 2.54 9.87
C LEU A 270 8.64 1.10 9.38
N LEU A 271 9.69 0.34 9.08
CA LEU A 271 9.55 -1.08 8.74
C LEU A 271 9.11 -1.92 9.94
N LEU A 272 9.71 -1.70 11.11
CA LEU A 272 9.35 -2.41 12.34
C LEU A 272 7.91 -2.11 12.74
N GLY A 273 7.51 -0.84 12.70
CA GLY A 273 6.14 -0.42 12.85
C GLY A 273 5.21 -1.16 11.89
N THR A 274 5.57 -1.26 10.61
CA THR A 274 4.79 -2.00 9.60
C THR A 274 4.67 -3.49 9.95
N VAL A 275 5.75 -4.16 10.32
CA VAL A 275 5.80 -5.58 10.70
C VAL A 275 4.89 -5.86 11.91
N VAL A 276 4.97 -5.03 12.95
CA VAL A 276 4.19 -5.23 14.17
C VAL A 276 2.71 -4.87 13.95
N SER A 277 2.45 -3.77 13.23
CA SER A 277 1.10 -3.36 12.78
C SER A 277 0.41 -4.42 11.95
N PHE A 278 1.20 -5.22 11.24
CA PHE A 278 0.73 -6.12 10.22
C PHE A 278 -0.35 -7.04 10.77
N SER A 279 -0.15 -7.60 11.97
CA SER A 279 -1.12 -8.45 12.67
C SER A 279 -2.49 -7.78 12.89
N ALA A 280 -2.50 -6.53 13.35
CA ALA A 280 -3.72 -5.78 13.66
C ALA A 280 -4.43 -5.22 12.41
N ARG A 281 -3.67 -4.74 11.42
CA ARG A 281 -4.23 -4.23 10.14
C ARG A 281 -4.72 -5.34 9.24
N PHE A 282 -4.07 -6.51 9.28
CA PHE A 282 -4.47 -7.72 8.58
C PHE A 282 -5.92 -8.10 8.87
N VAL A 283 -6.29 -8.16 10.15
CA VAL A 283 -7.64 -8.54 10.60
C VAL A 283 -8.67 -7.46 10.26
N LYS A 284 -8.32 -6.18 10.45
CA LYS A 284 -9.29 -5.07 10.36
C LYS A 284 -9.62 -4.62 8.94
N HIS A 285 -8.68 -4.75 7.98
CA HIS A 285 -8.85 -4.15 6.65
C HIS A 285 -8.62 -5.10 5.48
N SER A 286 -7.57 -5.92 5.51
CA SER A 286 -7.23 -6.78 4.37
C SER A 286 -8.11 -8.04 4.30
N LEU A 287 -8.34 -8.68 5.46
CA LEU A 287 -9.14 -9.89 5.55
C LEU A 287 -10.61 -9.69 5.13
N PRO A 288 -11.35 -8.65 5.58
CA PRO A 288 -12.74 -8.46 5.17
C PRO A 288 -12.90 -8.27 3.66
N LEU A 289 -12.01 -7.51 3.03
CA LEU A 289 -12.04 -7.28 1.59
C LEU A 289 -11.85 -8.57 0.80
N HIS A 290 -10.80 -9.34 1.10
CA HIS A 290 -10.53 -10.58 0.36
C HIS A 290 -11.56 -11.66 0.65
N VAL A 291 -12.09 -11.74 1.88
CA VAL A 291 -13.19 -12.65 2.22
C VAL A 291 -14.47 -12.27 1.48
N SER A 292 -14.77 -10.97 1.32
CA SER A 292 -15.93 -10.53 0.55
C SER A 292 -15.83 -10.85 -0.95
N LEU A 293 -14.61 -10.82 -1.50
CA LEU A 293 -14.38 -11.03 -2.94
C LEU A 293 -14.24 -12.51 -3.30
N PHE A 294 -13.46 -13.27 -2.51
CA PHE A 294 -13.08 -14.65 -2.83
C PHE A 294 -13.75 -15.68 -1.92
N GLY A 295 -14.58 -15.25 -0.98
CA GLY A 295 -15.15 -16.10 0.06
C GLY A 295 -14.17 -16.39 1.22
N PRO A 296 -14.66 -17.00 2.32
CA PRO A 296 -13.90 -17.13 3.55
C PRO A 296 -12.66 -18.02 3.43
N LYS A 297 -12.75 -19.14 2.69
CA LYS A 297 -11.64 -20.09 2.55
C LYS A 297 -10.53 -19.56 1.64
N LEU A 298 -10.86 -19.11 0.44
CA LEU A 298 -9.86 -18.61 -0.51
C LEU A 298 -9.35 -17.22 -0.14
N GLY A 299 -10.24 -16.34 0.32
CA GLY A 299 -9.87 -15.00 0.79
C GLY A 299 -8.86 -15.05 1.94
N SER A 300 -9.12 -15.83 2.99
CA SER A 300 -8.18 -15.98 4.11
C SER A 300 -6.82 -16.55 3.69
N LYS A 301 -6.80 -17.59 2.86
CA LYS A 301 -5.55 -18.15 2.30
C LYS A 301 -4.76 -17.11 1.50
N THR A 302 -5.45 -16.35 0.65
CA THR A 302 -4.84 -15.31 -0.19
C THR A 302 -4.18 -14.24 0.67
N VAL A 303 -4.87 -13.77 1.71
CA VAL A 303 -4.34 -12.77 2.63
C VAL A 303 -3.18 -13.36 3.44
N ALA A 304 -3.29 -14.59 3.93
CA ALA A 304 -2.22 -15.25 4.69
C ALA A 304 -0.92 -15.40 3.88
N VAL A 305 -1.00 -15.81 2.61
CA VAL A 305 0.18 -15.90 1.73
C VAL A 305 0.78 -14.52 1.47
N ASN A 306 -0.06 -13.52 1.16
CA ASN A 306 0.39 -12.14 0.96
C ASN A 306 1.07 -11.59 2.22
N ALA A 307 0.51 -11.89 3.37
CA ALA A 307 0.98 -11.49 4.68
C ALA A 307 2.33 -12.07 5.03
N ALA A 308 2.44 -13.40 4.98
CA ALA A 308 3.68 -14.10 5.28
C ALA A 308 4.81 -13.64 4.36
N THR A 309 4.52 -13.43 3.08
CA THR A 309 5.51 -12.94 2.11
C THR A 309 5.97 -11.52 2.43
N THR A 310 5.03 -10.61 2.74
CA THR A 310 5.37 -9.23 3.13
C THR A 310 6.20 -9.21 4.42
N LEU A 311 5.75 -9.93 5.46
CA LEU A 311 6.47 -10.02 6.73
C LEU A 311 7.89 -10.58 6.56
N ALA A 312 8.07 -11.65 5.77
CA ALA A 312 9.39 -12.22 5.54
C ALA A 312 10.35 -11.24 4.85
N ILE A 313 9.85 -10.46 3.88
CA ILE A 313 10.65 -9.46 3.17
C ILE A 313 10.99 -8.28 4.08
N ASP A 314 10.02 -7.77 4.84
CA ASP A 314 10.24 -6.63 5.73
C ASP A 314 11.21 -7.00 6.86
N VAL A 315 11.08 -8.19 7.45
CA VAL A 315 12.04 -8.71 8.46
C VAL A 315 13.43 -8.87 7.85
N LEU A 316 13.55 -9.41 6.63
CA LEU A 316 14.83 -9.51 5.94
C LEU A 316 15.48 -8.12 5.76
N PHE A 317 14.70 -7.10 5.39
CA PHE A 317 15.23 -5.74 5.21
C PHE A 317 15.66 -5.11 6.53
N ILE A 318 14.90 -5.32 7.61
CA ILE A 318 15.30 -4.88 8.94
C ILE A 318 16.65 -5.53 9.31
N VAL A 319 16.79 -6.84 9.14
CA VAL A 319 18.05 -7.55 9.45
C VAL A 319 19.22 -7.01 8.61
N VAL A 320 19.02 -6.81 7.31
CA VAL A 320 20.05 -6.24 6.43
C VAL A 320 20.45 -4.84 6.87
N LEU A 321 19.48 -3.98 7.22
CA LEU A 321 19.74 -2.63 7.72
C LEU A 321 20.45 -2.62 9.07
N LEU A 322 20.23 -3.63 9.92
CA LEU A 322 20.94 -3.72 11.21
C LEU A 322 22.41 -4.06 11.02
N ILE A 323 22.74 -4.90 10.02
CA ILE A 323 24.10 -5.38 9.76
C ILE A 323 24.98 -4.32 9.08
N ILE A 324 24.41 -3.52 8.18
CA ILE A 324 25.12 -2.46 7.43
C ILE A 324 25.18 -1.18 8.26
#